data_AF-A0A956FGC8-F1
#
_entry.id   AF-A0A956FGC8-F1
#
_cell.length_a   1.000
_cell.length_b   1.000
_cell.length_c   1.000
_cell.angle_alpha   90.00
_cell.angle_beta   90.00
_cell.angle_gamma   90.00
#
_symmetry.space_group_name_H-M   'P 1'
#
loop_
_entity.id
_entity.type
_entity.pdbx_description
1 polymer ?
#
loop_
_entity_poly.entity_id
_entity_poly.type
_entity_poly.pdbx_seq_one_letter_code
_entity_poly.pdbx_strand_id
1 'polypeptide(L)'
;AAARRDVARPRLIAALDVRPWRDDALEALAALGTAELADVERVHRMARRVFLPGITRVRAAYALARMVPPGEGDNPGLLMLQRMRWHPRPAVREAVADAFANLQRLAEQEP
;
A
#
# COMPACT_ATOMS: atom_id res chain seq x y z
N ALA A 1 -16.06 14.41 -0.68
CA ALA A 1 -14.82 13.65 -0.93
C ALA A 1 -15.11 12.20 -1.35
N ALA A 2 -16.03 11.49 -0.68
CA ALA A 2 -16.42 10.10 -0.97
C ALA A 2 -16.76 9.83 -2.46
N ALA A 3 -17.66 10.60 -3.08
CA ALA A 3 -18.05 10.40 -4.48
C ALA A 3 -16.88 10.47 -5.48
N ARG A 4 -15.81 11.24 -5.18
CA ARG A 4 -14.59 11.26 -6.01
C ARG A 4 -13.76 9.98 -5.83
N ARG A 5 -13.77 9.39 -4.63
CA ARG A 5 -13.11 8.11 -4.34
C ARG A 5 -13.79 6.97 -5.09
N ASP A 6 -15.12 6.94 -5.09
CA ASP A 6 -15.91 5.87 -5.73
C ASP A 6 -15.68 5.82 -7.25
N VAL A 7 -15.51 6.98 -7.89
CA VAL A 7 -15.24 7.08 -9.33
C VAL A 7 -13.76 6.81 -9.68
N ALA A 8 -12.83 7.12 -8.78
CA ALA A 8 -11.39 6.98 -9.03
C ALA A 8 -10.87 5.56 -8.75
N ARG A 9 -11.35 4.92 -7.69
CA ARG A 9 -10.83 3.65 -7.18
C ARG A 9 -10.84 2.52 -8.23
N PRO A 10 -11.92 2.27 -9.00
CA PRO A 10 -11.92 1.22 -10.02
C PRO A 10 -10.86 1.44 -11.11
N ARG A 11 -10.62 2.71 -11.50
CA ARG A 11 -9.60 3.05 -12.50
C ARG A 11 -8.19 2.81 -11.97
N LEU A 12 -7.93 3.16 -10.71
CA LEU A 12 -6.64 2.91 -10.06
C LEU A 12 -6.37 1.41 -9.91
N ILE A 13 -7.38 0.62 -9.55
CA ILE A 13 -7.28 -0.84 -9.45
C ILE A 13 -6.98 -1.50 -10.80
N ALA A 14 -7.59 -0.99 -11.88
CA ALA A 14 -7.28 -1.42 -13.24
C ALA A 14 -5.85 -1.02 -13.66
N ALA A 15 -5.39 0.17 -13.28
CA ALA A 15 -4.06 0.67 -13.61
C ALA A 15 -2.91 -0.17 -13.00
N LEU A 16 -3.16 -0.96 -11.95
CA LEU A 16 -2.16 -1.87 -11.37
C LEU A 16 -1.61 -2.91 -12.37
N ASP A 17 -2.40 -3.26 -13.39
CA ASP A 17 -1.98 -4.19 -14.44
C ASP A 17 -1.03 -3.53 -15.46
N VAL A 18 -1.03 -2.19 -15.54
CA VAL A 18 -0.22 -1.44 -16.51
C VAL A 18 1.09 -0.99 -15.84
N ARG A 19 2.21 -1.61 -16.24
CA ARG A 19 3.51 -1.45 -15.56
C ARG A 19 3.94 0.01 -15.34
N PRO A 20 3.84 0.94 -16.32
CA PRO A 20 4.18 2.35 -16.10
C PRO A 20 3.35 3.06 -15.03
N TRP A 21 2.08 2.69 -14.88
CA TRP A 21 1.13 3.39 -14.00
C TRP A 21 0.97 2.74 -12.62
N ARG A 22 1.53 1.54 -12.45
CA ARG A 22 1.30 0.71 -11.26
C ARG A 22 1.70 1.41 -9.97
N ASP A 23 2.88 2.01 -9.96
CA ASP A 23 3.43 2.59 -8.74
C ASP A 23 2.66 3.86 -8.34
N ASP A 24 2.31 4.72 -9.32
CA ASP A 24 1.46 5.89 -9.09
C ASP A 24 0.05 5.47 -8.61
N ALA A 25 -0.50 4.40 -9.19
CA ALA A 25 -1.79 3.86 -8.79
C ALA A 25 -1.77 3.34 -7.35
N LEU A 26 -0.69 2.69 -6.91
CA LEU A 26 -0.51 2.27 -5.52
C LEU A 26 -0.46 3.46 -4.55
N GLU A 27 0.30 4.50 -4.89
CA GLU A 27 0.40 5.71 -4.07
C GLU A 27 -0.97 6.41 -3.97
N ALA A 28 -1.69 6.52 -5.08
CA ALA A 28 -3.04 7.07 -5.11
C ALA A 28 -4.02 6.23 -4.28
N LEU A 29 -3.97 4.90 -4.35
CA LEU A 29 -4.80 4.01 -3.53
C LEU A 29 -4.51 4.20 -2.03
N ALA A 30 -3.25 4.35 -1.64
CA ALA A 30 -2.85 4.61 -0.26
C ALA A 30 -3.38 5.96 0.26
N ALA A 31 -3.41 6.98 -0.61
CA ALA A 31 -3.95 8.30 -0.30
C ALA A 31 -5.49 8.28 -0.17
N LEU A 32 -6.19 7.40 -0.90
CA LEU A 32 -7.64 7.24 -0.76
C LEU A 32 -8.06 6.64 0.59
N GLY A 33 -7.19 5.84 1.21
CA GLY A 33 -7.45 5.19 2.51
C GLY A 33 -8.25 3.90 2.37
N THR A 34 -9.07 3.61 3.37
CA THR A 34 -9.83 2.35 3.52
C THR A 34 -10.59 1.94 2.27
N ALA A 35 -10.66 0.63 2.03
CA ALA A 35 -11.20 0.07 0.79
C ALA A 35 -12.02 -1.19 1.03
N GLU A 36 -12.82 -1.56 0.03
CA GLU A 36 -13.55 -2.82 -0.02
C GLU A 36 -12.61 -4.03 -0.03
N LEU A 37 -13.06 -5.15 0.53
CA LEU A 37 -12.26 -6.38 0.68
C LEU A 37 -11.67 -6.86 -0.66
N ALA A 38 -12.43 -6.79 -1.76
CA ALA A 38 -11.97 -7.22 -3.07
C ALA A 38 -10.73 -6.43 -3.55
N ASP A 39 -10.68 -5.13 -3.27
CA ASP A 39 -9.56 -4.27 -3.62
C ASP A 39 -8.36 -4.53 -2.70
N VAL A 40 -8.62 -4.70 -1.40
CA VAL A 40 -7.61 -5.09 -0.39
C VAL A 40 -6.93 -6.39 -0.82
N GLU A 41 -7.69 -7.43 -1.17
CA GLU A 41 -7.15 -8.71 -1.61
C GLU A 41 -6.32 -8.59 -2.89
N ARG A 42 -6.75 -7.74 -3.82
CA ARG A 42 -6.02 -7.52 -5.07
C ARG A 42 -4.65 -6.89 -4.83
N VAL A 43 -4.59 -5.84 -4.00
CA VAL A 43 -3.32 -5.22 -3.60
C VAL A 43 -2.47 -6.18 -2.76
N HIS A 44 -3.10 -6.97 -1.88
CA HIS A 44 -2.44 -7.99 -1.08
C HIS A 44 -1.77 -9.07 -1.95
N ARG A 45 -2.46 -9.60 -2.97
CA ARG A 45 -1.86 -10.53 -3.95
C ARG A 45 -0.66 -9.92 -4.64
N MET A 46 -0.69 -8.62 -4.93
CA MET A 46 0.42 -7.93 -5.59
C MET A 46 1.63 -7.78 -4.66
N ALA A 47 1.43 -7.37 -3.40
CA ALA A 47 2.51 -7.22 -2.42
C ALA A 47 3.29 -8.53 -2.17
N ARG A 48 2.62 -9.68 -2.32
CA ARG A 48 3.22 -11.03 -2.19
C ARG A 48 4.02 -11.49 -3.40
N ARG A 49 3.92 -10.85 -4.57
CA ARG A 49 4.61 -11.30 -5.79
C ARG A 49 6.11 -11.06 -5.67
N VAL A 50 6.87 -12.14 -5.52
CA VAL A 50 8.34 -12.10 -5.34
C VAL A 50 9.09 -11.59 -6.57
N PHE A 51 8.50 -11.66 -7.76
CA PHE A 51 9.08 -11.20 -9.02
C PHE A 51 8.89 -9.69 -9.29
N LEU A 52 8.13 -8.99 -8.44
CA LEU A 52 8.03 -7.54 -8.54
C LEU A 52 9.27 -6.86 -7.96
N PRO A 53 9.65 -5.68 -8.49
CA PRO A 53 10.71 -4.87 -7.89
C PRO A 53 10.45 -4.63 -6.39
N GLY A 54 11.52 -4.64 -5.59
CA GLY A 54 11.42 -4.46 -4.14
C GLY A 54 10.66 -3.18 -3.77
N ILE A 55 10.94 -2.06 -4.45
CA ILE A 55 10.25 -0.78 -4.21
C ILE A 55 8.75 -0.87 -4.52
N THR A 56 8.35 -1.46 -5.64
CA THR A 56 6.93 -1.70 -5.96
C THR A 56 6.25 -2.55 -4.88
N ARG A 57 6.94 -3.54 -4.30
CA ARG A 57 6.41 -4.33 -3.20
C ARG A 57 6.25 -3.52 -1.91
N VAL A 58 7.17 -2.61 -1.61
CA VAL A 58 7.03 -1.66 -0.49
C VAL A 58 5.82 -0.77 -0.70
N ARG A 59 5.67 -0.18 -1.89
CA ARG A 59 4.50 0.65 -2.25
C ARG A 59 3.19 -0.13 -2.10
N ALA A 60 3.17 -1.39 -2.54
CA ALA A 60 1.99 -2.25 -2.41
C ALA A 60 1.67 -2.59 -0.95
N ALA A 61 2.69 -2.86 -0.14
CA ALA A 61 2.52 -3.12 1.30
C ALA A 61 2.06 -1.85 2.06
N TYR A 62 2.58 -0.67 1.71
CA TYR A 62 2.14 0.61 2.27
C TYR A 62 0.68 0.92 1.89
N ALA A 63 0.32 0.75 0.60
CA ALA A 63 -1.07 0.91 0.16
C ALA A 63 -2.01 -0.06 0.89
N LEU A 64 -1.62 -1.33 1.01
CA LEU A 64 -2.37 -2.34 1.76
C LEU A 64 -2.56 -1.93 3.22
N ALA A 65 -1.52 -1.38 3.86
CA ALA A 65 -1.60 -0.94 5.25
C ALA A 65 -2.62 0.19 5.46
N ARG A 66 -2.78 1.07 4.46
CA ARG A 66 -3.75 2.18 4.46
C ARG A 66 -5.18 1.76 4.09
N MET A 67 -5.34 0.66 3.37
CA MET A 67 -6.64 0.19 2.89
C MET A 67 -7.39 -0.65 3.93
N VAL A 68 -6.68 -1.26 4.88
CA VAL A 68 -7.27 -2.07 5.95
C VAL A 68 -7.72 -1.15 7.10
N PRO A 69 -8.97 -1.26 7.58
CA PRO A 69 -9.46 -0.45 8.69
C PRO A 69 -8.62 -0.64 9.96
N PRO A 70 -8.37 0.42 10.74
CA PRO A 70 -7.75 0.29 12.05
C PRO A 70 -8.67 -0.52 13.00
N GLY A 71 -8.08 -1.42 13.78
CA GLY A 71 -8.80 -2.23 14.79
C GLY A 71 -9.34 -3.58 14.30
N GLU A 72 -9.36 -3.86 13.00
CA GLU A 72 -9.72 -5.17 12.45
C GLU A 72 -8.49 -6.08 12.30
N GLY A 73 -8.11 -6.76 13.39
CA GLY A 73 -7.11 -7.84 13.38
C GLY A 73 -5.70 -7.42 12.93
N ASP A 74 -4.92 -8.40 12.47
CA ASP A 74 -3.56 -8.18 11.98
C ASP A 74 -3.57 -7.42 10.65
N ASN A 75 -2.90 -6.26 10.57
CA ASN A 75 -2.76 -5.51 9.32
C ASN A 75 -1.69 -6.18 8.42
N PRO A 76 -2.07 -6.83 7.30
CA PRO A 76 -1.14 -7.57 6.46
C PRO A 76 -0.11 -6.67 5.77
N GLY A 77 -0.45 -5.40 5.50
CA GLY A 77 0.47 -4.42 4.94
C GLY A 77 1.61 -4.09 5.90
N LEU A 78 1.28 -3.83 7.17
CA LEU A 78 2.27 -3.61 8.23
C LEU A 78 3.19 -4.82 8.41
N LEU A 79 2.63 -6.03 8.48
CA LEU A 79 3.42 -7.26 8.60
C LEU A 79 4.40 -7.46 7.44
N MET A 80 3.99 -7.09 6.21
CA MET A 80 4.89 -7.14 5.06
C MET A 80 6.01 -6.11 5.14
N LEU A 81 5.70 -4.86 5.50
CA LEU A 81 6.71 -3.82 5.70
C LEU A 81 7.72 -4.25 6.77
N GLN A 82 7.26 -4.83 7.89
CA GLN A 82 8.13 -5.35 8.95
C GLN A 82 9.11 -6.41 8.42
N ARG A 83 8.63 -7.37 7.63
CA ARG A 83 9.49 -8.39 6.99
C ARG A 83 10.51 -7.77 6.04
N MET A 84 10.13 -6.71 5.32
CA MET A 84 11.00 -6.03 4.35
C MET A 84 12.06 -5.12 4.97
N ARG A 85 12.00 -4.83 6.28
CA ARG A 85 13.05 -4.07 6.99
C ARG A 85 14.45 -4.69 6.85
N TRP A 86 14.50 -6.01 6.70
CA TRP A 86 15.74 -6.78 6.58
C TRP A 86 16.15 -7.06 5.12
N HIS A 87 15.56 -6.36 4.15
CA HIS A 87 15.86 -6.58 2.74
C HIS A 87 17.35 -6.27 2.44
N PRO A 88 18.05 -7.07 1.61
CA PRO A 88 19.50 -6.89 1.37
C PRO A 88 19.85 -5.57 0.70
N ARG A 89 18.96 -5.04 -0.16
CA ARG A 89 19.16 -3.77 -0.87
C ARG A 89 18.86 -2.55 0.04
N PRO A 90 19.81 -1.61 0.22
CA PRO A 90 19.63 -0.40 1.05
C PRO A 90 18.42 0.44 0.64
N ALA A 91 18.26 0.72 -0.67
CA ALA A 91 17.14 1.50 -1.19
C ALA A 91 15.75 0.94 -0.80
N VAL A 92 15.64 -0.39 -0.65
CA VAL A 92 14.37 -1.01 -0.20
C VAL A 92 14.17 -0.78 1.29
N ARG A 93 15.23 -0.84 2.10
CA ARG A 93 15.14 -0.55 3.54
C ARG A 93 14.79 0.91 3.81
N GLU A 94 15.37 1.83 3.04
CA GLU A 94 15.02 3.26 3.08
C GLU A 94 13.55 3.47 2.74
N ALA A 95 13.06 2.90 1.64
CA ALA A 95 11.65 3.00 1.28
C ALA A 95 10.71 2.42 2.36
N VAL A 96 11.12 1.33 3.04
CA VAL A 96 10.37 0.79 4.18
C VAL A 96 10.36 1.75 5.36
N ALA A 97 11.49 2.39 5.68
CA ALA A 97 11.57 3.38 6.74
C ALA A 97 10.67 4.60 6.44
N ASP A 98 10.67 5.09 5.20
CA ASP A 98 9.81 6.18 4.75
C ASP A 98 8.32 5.81 4.87
N ALA A 99 7.96 4.57 4.49
CA ALA A 99 6.60 4.07 4.64
C ALA A 99 6.15 4.06 6.10
N PHE A 100 6.99 3.58 7.03
CA PHE A 100 6.69 3.61 8.47
C PHE A 100 6.57 5.03 9.01
N ALA A 101 7.50 5.92 8.65
CA ALA A 101 7.44 7.32 9.07
C ALA A 101 6.16 8.01 8.58
N ASN A 102 5.70 7.69 7.37
CA ASN A 102 4.46 8.23 6.84
C ASN A 102 3.23 7.68 7.58
N LEU A 103 3.19 6.38 7.87
CA LEU A 103 2.11 5.77 8.65
C LEU A 103 2.03 6.36 10.06
N GLN A 104 3.18 6.57 10.71
CA GLN A 104 3.24 7.20 12.03
C GLN A 104 2.71 8.65 11.98
N ARG A 105 3.18 9.46 11.03
CA ARG A 105 2.68 10.84 10.85
C ARG A 105 1.16 10.89 10.64
N LEU A 106 0.60 9.92 9.93
CA LEU A 106 -0.85 9.83 9.72
C LEU A 106 -1.59 9.44 11.01
N ALA A 107 -1.05 8.51 11.79
CA ALA A 107 -1.62 8.12 13.08
C ALA A 107 -1.61 9.26 14.11
N GLU A 108 -0.61 10.15 14.04
CA GLU A 108 -0.55 11.35 14.89
C GLU A 108 -1.54 12.45 14.46
N GLN A 109 -2.07 12.38 13.23
CA GLN A 109 -2.97 13.39 12.65
C GLN A 109 -4.46 13.00 12.72
N GLU A 110 -4.79 11.74 12.98
CA GLU A 110 -6.16 11.25 13.17
C GLU A 110 -6.49 11.29 14.68
N PRO A 111 -7.34 12.24 15.17
CA PRO A 111 -7.72 12.35 16.58
C PRO A 111 -8.72 11.29 17.05
#